data_AF-A0A8S1VVJ8-F1
#
_entry.id   AF-A0A8S1VVJ8-F1
#
_cell.length_a   1.000
_cell.length_b   1.000
_cell.length_c   1.000
_cell.angle_alpha   90.00
_cell.angle_beta   90.00
_cell.angle_gamma   90.00
#
_symmetry.space_group_name_H-M   'P 1'
#
loop_
_entity.id
_entity.type
_entity.pdbx_description
1 polymer ?
#
loop_
_entity_poly.entity_id
_entity_poly.type
_entity_poly.pdbx_seq_one_letter_code
_entity_poly.pdbx_strand_id
1 'polypeptide(L)'
;MADGKMLYFKGSDKFKGCIDFHLISVSITPIMKNNLIHKIKLELNGIKKIFQFKSVDHKDLQDWYLCIKQHILITQSYPKMTPLNHESMWRFERVSETYFRKKADTGDILLFRGQSPLSKIQRAITGDNFDHVALLLRYNNGELFLFEAMGQTGVNLLSWDAFMKNNWHSLYSQMVYRQLEVNRSNELLEKLEQFVKGSIGKRYQMSPSKLIKRFTKTNETIDDLEKDEKTFFCSELIAAAFKKMEIIDANRCAASYWPGIFAQNSKLHLTKGNLKQEQLIDFSLV
;
A
#
# COMPACT_ATOMS: atom_id res chain seq x y z
N MET A 1 10.26 -17.81 2.93
CA MET A 1 9.01 -17.69 3.71
C MET A 1 9.34 -17.05 5.03
N ALA A 2 8.44 -16.25 5.59
CA ALA A 2 8.61 -15.62 6.89
C ALA A 2 7.24 -15.49 7.54
N ASP A 3 7.16 -15.71 8.86
CA ASP A 3 5.96 -15.47 9.65
C ASP A 3 4.69 -16.16 9.11
N GLY A 4 4.80 -17.43 8.72
CA GLY A 4 3.69 -18.20 8.16
C GLY A 4 3.14 -17.67 6.82
N LYS A 5 3.91 -16.82 6.11
CA LYS A 5 3.55 -16.27 4.81
C LYS A 5 4.51 -16.75 3.71
N MET A 6 3.93 -17.04 2.56
CA MET A 6 4.64 -17.31 1.32
C MET A 6 4.39 -16.21 0.31
N LEU A 7 5.36 -15.31 0.18
CA LEU A 7 5.39 -14.28 -0.85
C LEU A 7 5.91 -14.90 -2.16
N TYR A 8 5.34 -14.50 -3.30
CA TYR A 8 5.82 -14.94 -4.60
C TYR A 8 5.88 -13.79 -5.60
N PHE A 9 6.88 -13.87 -6.49
CA PHE A 9 7.30 -12.80 -7.39
C PHE A 9 7.39 -13.31 -8.84
N LYS A 10 7.36 -12.40 -9.81
CA LYS A 10 7.68 -12.67 -11.22
C LYS A 10 9.06 -12.07 -11.52
N GLY A 11 10.04 -12.90 -11.85
CA GLY A 11 11.43 -12.46 -11.92
C GLY A 11 11.98 -12.21 -10.51
N SER A 12 13.00 -11.35 -10.40
CA SER A 12 13.63 -11.02 -9.12
C SER A 12 12.71 -10.20 -8.20
N ASP A 13 12.01 -9.19 -8.73
CA ASP A 13 11.51 -8.11 -7.87
C ASP A 13 10.00 -7.80 -8.00
N LYS A 14 9.32 -8.34 -9.03
CA LYS A 14 7.92 -7.98 -9.28
C LYS A 14 6.99 -8.82 -8.44
N PHE A 15 6.50 -8.27 -7.33
CA PHE A 15 5.56 -8.95 -6.45
C PHE A 15 4.29 -9.42 -7.18
N LYS A 16 3.81 -10.62 -6.83
CA LYS A 16 2.63 -11.25 -7.43
C LYS A 16 1.58 -11.75 -6.44
N GLY A 17 1.92 -11.87 -5.17
CA GLY A 17 0.96 -12.21 -4.13
C GLY A 17 1.59 -12.85 -2.91
N CYS A 18 0.72 -13.14 -1.96
CA CYS A 18 1.04 -13.68 -0.65
C CYS A 18 0.04 -14.79 -0.33
N ILE A 19 0.53 -15.98 0.02
CA ILE A 19 -0.29 -17.02 0.65
C ILE A 19 0.00 -16.97 2.14
N ASP A 20 -0.96 -16.50 2.92
CA ASP A 20 -0.86 -16.45 4.37
C ASP A 20 -1.50 -17.71 4.97
N PHE A 21 -0.66 -18.60 5.51
CA PHE A 21 -1.13 -19.87 6.04
C PHE A 21 -1.94 -19.69 7.34
N HIS A 22 -1.87 -18.54 8.02
CA HIS A 22 -2.76 -18.26 9.17
C HIS A 22 -4.19 -17.97 8.73
N LEU A 23 -4.37 -17.36 7.56
CA LEU A 23 -5.70 -16.95 7.07
C LEU A 23 -6.42 -18.03 6.27
N ILE A 24 -5.69 -18.96 5.66
CA ILE A 24 -6.31 -20.00 4.83
C ILE A 24 -5.70 -21.38 5.04
N SER A 25 -6.55 -22.39 5.07
CA SER A 25 -6.13 -23.79 5.02
C SER A 25 -5.59 -24.11 3.63
N VAL A 26 -4.38 -24.67 3.58
CA VAL A 26 -3.70 -25.04 2.34
C VAL A 26 -3.37 -26.52 2.36
N SER A 27 -3.73 -27.21 1.28
CA SER A 27 -3.27 -28.56 0.98
C SER A 27 -2.07 -28.49 0.03
N ILE A 28 -1.04 -29.27 0.33
CA ILE A 28 0.18 -29.37 -0.49
C ILE A 28 0.35 -30.80 -1.01
N THR A 29 0.48 -30.94 -2.33
CA THR A 29 0.61 -32.25 -3.00
C THR A 29 1.87 -32.25 -3.88
N PRO A 30 2.86 -33.12 -3.62
CA PRO A 30 4.00 -33.28 -4.51
C PRO A 30 3.59 -34.10 -5.75
N ILE A 31 4.03 -33.67 -6.93
CA ILE A 31 3.84 -34.38 -8.19
C ILE A 31 5.20 -35.00 -8.56
N MET A 32 5.27 -36.33 -8.52
CA MET A 32 6.50 -37.09 -8.71
C MET A 32 6.78 -37.38 -10.20
N LYS A 33 8.05 -37.39 -10.58
CA LYS A 33 8.55 -37.94 -11.85
C LYS A 33 9.89 -38.61 -11.60
N ASN A 34 10.06 -39.87 -12.01
CA ASN A 34 11.28 -40.65 -11.78
C ASN A 34 11.72 -40.64 -10.30
N ASN A 35 10.77 -40.84 -9.38
CA ASN A 35 10.97 -40.77 -7.91
C ASN A 35 11.48 -39.43 -7.35
N LEU A 36 11.51 -38.36 -8.15
CA LEU A 36 11.84 -37.01 -7.69
C LEU A 36 10.61 -36.10 -7.74
N ILE A 37 10.53 -35.13 -6.82
CA ILE A 37 9.50 -34.09 -6.92
C ILE A 37 9.78 -33.30 -8.20
N HIS A 38 8.80 -33.27 -9.09
CA HIS A 38 8.85 -32.52 -10.35
C HIS A 38 8.07 -31.21 -10.25
N LYS A 39 6.95 -31.23 -9.51
CA LYS A 39 6.13 -30.04 -9.22
C LYS A 39 5.54 -30.12 -7.82
N ILE A 40 5.23 -28.97 -7.25
CA ILE A 40 4.41 -28.86 -6.03
C ILE A 40 3.09 -28.21 -6.42
N LYS A 41 1.97 -28.81 -6.01
CA LYS A 41 0.63 -28.26 -6.14
C LYS A 41 0.17 -27.74 -4.79
N LEU A 42 -0.28 -26.48 -4.73
CA LEU A 42 -0.98 -25.93 -3.57
C LEU A 42 -2.45 -25.67 -3.91
N GLU A 43 -3.32 -26.13 -3.02
CA GLU A 43 -4.77 -25.95 -3.10
C GLU A 43 -5.24 -25.21 -1.85
N LEU A 44 -5.83 -24.04 -2.06
CA LEU A 44 -6.31 -23.17 -1.00
C LEU A 44 -7.78 -23.51 -0.77
N ASN A 45 -8.12 -23.97 0.43
CA ASN A 45 -9.48 -24.41 0.75
C ASN A 45 -10.48 -23.29 0.47
N GLY A 46 -11.51 -23.55 -0.33
CA GLY A 46 -12.52 -22.55 -0.74
C GLY A 46 -12.10 -21.59 -1.86
N ILE A 47 -10.91 -21.77 -2.47
CA ILE A 47 -10.45 -20.98 -3.62
C ILE A 47 -10.27 -21.90 -4.83
N LYS A 48 -10.93 -21.57 -5.95
CA LYS A 48 -10.84 -22.35 -7.21
C LYS A 48 -9.44 -22.35 -7.82
N LYS A 49 -8.63 -21.33 -7.52
CA LYS A 49 -7.29 -21.19 -8.06
C LYS A 49 -6.33 -22.20 -7.42
N ILE A 50 -5.63 -22.93 -8.29
CA ILE A 50 -4.57 -23.87 -7.93
C ILE A 50 -3.21 -23.23 -8.25
N PHE A 51 -2.25 -23.38 -7.36
CA PHE A 51 -0.87 -22.93 -7.59
C PHE A 51 0.02 -24.13 -7.90
N GLN A 52 0.86 -23.99 -8.92
CA GLN A 52 1.83 -25.01 -9.29
C GLN A 52 3.22 -24.38 -9.37
N PHE A 53 4.15 -24.96 -8.62
CA PHE A 53 5.54 -24.54 -8.57
C PHE A 53 6.42 -25.62 -9.18
N LYS A 54 7.43 -25.20 -9.93
CA LYS A 54 8.47 -26.03 -10.52
C LYS A 54 9.81 -25.36 -10.29
N SER A 55 10.87 -26.16 -10.14
CA SER A 55 12.24 -25.68 -10.15
C SER A 55 13.02 -26.41 -11.24
N VAL A 56 14.12 -25.79 -11.69
CA VAL A 56 15.12 -26.47 -12.53
C VAL A 56 15.98 -27.39 -11.67
N ASP A 57 16.22 -27.00 -10.41
CA ASP A 57 16.91 -27.82 -9.42
C ASP A 57 15.89 -28.63 -8.60
N HIS A 58 16.00 -29.95 -8.67
CA HIS A 58 15.15 -30.87 -7.92
C HIS A 58 15.36 -30.81 -6.42
N LYS A 59 16.58 -30.50 -5.95
CA LYS A 59 16.90 -30.36 -4.53
C LYS A 59 16.20 -29.14 -3.95
N ASP A 60 16.25 -28.02 -4.67
CA ASP A 60 15.50 -26.81 -4.29
C ASP A 60 14.01 -27.11 -4.11
N LEU A 61 13.42 -27.85 -5.06
CA LEU A 61 11.98 -28.15 -4.98
C LEU A 61 11.64 -29.05 -3.78
N GLN A 62 12.52 -29.98 -3.42
CA GLN A 62 12.36 -30.80 -2.22
C GLN A 62 12.40 -29.94 -0.95
N ASP A 63 13.36 -29.02 -0.85
CA ASP A 63 13.51 -28.13 0.29
C ASP A 63 12.30 -27.18 0.42
N TRP A 64 11.83 -26.63 -0.69
CA TRP A 64 10.60 -25.84 -0.74
C TRP A 64 9.37 -26.65 -0.29
N TYR A 65 9.22 -27.89 -0.74
CA TYR A 65 8.11 -28.76 -0.32
C TYR A 65 8.10 -28.96 1.19
N LEU A 66 9.24 -29.32 1.78
CA LEU A 66 9.38 -29.54 3.22
C LEU A 66 9.11 -28.25 4.00
N CYS A 67 9.66 -27.12 3.55
CA CYS A 67 9.48 -25.83 4.19
C CYS A 67 7.99 -25.40 4.19
N ILE A 68 7.29 -25.52 3.05
CA ILE A 68 5.86 -25.15 2.97
C ILE A 68 5.04 -26.08 3.85
N LYS A 69 5.31 -27.39 3.82
CA LYS A 69 4.62 -28.37 4.66
C LYS A 69 4.78 -28.04 6.15
N GLN A 70 5.98 -27.65 6.58
CA GLN A 70 6.23 -27.23 7.96
C GLN A 70 5.41 -25.99 8.35
N HIS A 71 5.36 -24.96 7.50
CA HIS A 71 4.54 -23.77 7.78
C HIS A 71 3.03 -24.06 7.80
N ILE A 72 2.54 -24.95 6.95
CA ILE A 72 1.15 -25.41 7.01
C ILE A 72 0.88 -26.07 8.37
N LEU A 73 1.76 -26.98 8.81
CA LEU A 73 1.62 -27.67 10.10
C LEU A 73 1.65 -26.71 11.30
N ILE A 74 2.59 -25.75 11.33
CA ILE A 74 2.71 -24.78 12.43
C ILE A 74 1.45 -23.91 12.53
N THR A 75 0.87 -23.54 11.39
CA THR A 75 -0.30 -22.65 11.36
C THR A 75 -1.64 -23.39 11.50
N GLN A 76 -1.67 -24.73 11.48
CA GLN A 76 -2.90 -25.52 11.57
C GLN A 76 -3.64 -25.35 12.89
N SER A 77 -2.93 -25.09 13.99
CA SER A 77 -3.52 -24.89 15.31
C SER A 77 -4.20 -23.53 15.48
N TYR A 78 -4.04 -22.61 14.52
CA TYR A 78 -4.64 -21.28 14.57
C TYR A 78 -6.04 -21.30 13.94
N PRO A 79 -7.05 -20.69 14.57
CA PRO A 79 -8.37 -20.56 13.97
C PRO A 79 -8.25 -19.80 12.65
N LYS A 80 -8.74 -20.41 11.57
CA LYS A 80 -8.69 -19.78 10.24
C LYS A 80 -9.79 -18.73 10.14
N MET A 81 -9.41 -17.50 9.80
CA MET A 81 -10.36 -16.43 9.50
C MET A 81 -10.61 -16.38 8.01
N THR A 82 -11.81 -16.76 7.57
CA THR A 82 -12.22 -16.66 6.16
C THR A 82 -12.45 -15.19 5.80
N PRO A 83 -11.65 -14.56 4.93
CA PRO A 83 -11.87 -13.16 4.56
C PRO A 83 -13.16 -12.99 3.75
N LEU A 84 -13.83 -11.85 3.88
CA LEU A 84 -15.07 -11.51 3.13
C LEU A 84 -14.90 -11.62 1.59
N ASN A 85 -13.69 -11.39 1.07
CA ASN A 85 -13.38 -11.47 -0.37
C ASN A 85 -12.39 -12.62 -0.66
N HIS A 86 -12.88 -13.83 -0.42
CA HIS A 86 -12.11 -15.07 -0.35
C HIS A 86 -11.37 -15.42 -1.66
N GLU A 87 -11.95 -15.14 -2.85
CA GLU A 87 -11.38 -15.61 -4.13
C GLU A 87 -10.05 -14.93 -4.53
N SER A 88 -9.78 -13.73 -4.00
CA SER A 88 -8.61 -12.92 -4.37
C SER A 88 -7.62 -12.69 -3.23
N MET A 89 -7.82 -13.34 -2.08
CA MET A 89 -7.02 -13.10 -0.89
C MET A 89 -5.52 -13.35 -1.08
N TRP A 90 -5.15 -14.24 -2.00
CA TRP A 90 -3.76 -14.56 -2.33
C TRP A 90 -3.01 -13.44 -3.08
N ARG A 91 -3.70 -12.39 -3.55
CA ARG A 91 -3.11 -11.31 -4.36
C ARG A 91 -2.36 -10.26 -3.55
N PHE A 92 -2.75 -10.09 -2.30
CA PHE A 92 -2.24 -9.04 -1.42
C PHE A 92 -1.90 -9.65 -0.08
N GLU A 93 -0.86 -9.14 0.56
CA GLU A 93 -0.72 -9.36 1.99
C GLU A 93 -1.88 -8.63 2.71
N ARG A 94 -2.45 -9.25 3.75
CA ARG A 94 -3.55 -8.68 4.52
C ARG A 94 -3.12 -8.43 5.95
N VAL A 95 -3.62 -7.36 6.53
CA VAL A 95 -3.44 -7.01 7.94
C VAL A 95 -4.79 -6.59 8.53
N SER A 96 -5.00 -6.87 9.81
CA SER A 96 -6.15 -6.34 10.53
C SER A 96 -6.03 -4.83 10.70
N GLU A 97 -7.16 -4.17 10.95
CA GLU A 97 -7.19 -2.76 11.34
C GLU A 97 -6.37 -2.52 12.62
N THR A 98 -6.45 -3.43 13.59
CA THR A 98 -5.72 -3.36 14.86
C THR A 98 -4.19 -3.41 14.65
N TYR A 99 -3.72 -4.30 13.77
CA TYR A 99 -2.32 -4.37 13.39
C TYR A 99 -1.86 -3.08 12.70
N PHE A 100 -2.64 -2.61 11.71
CA PHE A 100 -2.36 -1.36 11.01
C PHE A 100 -2.25 -0.19 11.98
N ARG A 101 -3.25 0.01 12.84
CA ARG A 101 -3.29 1.12 13.81
C ARG A 101 -2.11 1.11 14.77
N LYS A 102 -1.58 -0.08 15.11
CA LYS A 102 -0.39 -0.24 15.96
C LYS A 102 0.93 0.02 15.24
N LYS A 103 1.01 -0.32 13.94
CA LYS A 103 2.27 -0.28 13.17
C LYS A 103 2.47 0.98 12.34
N ALA A 104 1.38 1.60 11.87
CA ALA A 104 1.42 2.83 11.11
C ALA A 104 2.14 3.94 11.87
N ASP A 105 3.03 4.66 11.20
CA ASP A 105 3.82 5.73 11.81
C ASP A 105 3.94 6.94 10.89
N THR A 106 4.46 8.04 11.42
CA THR A 106 4.65 9.30 10.69
C THR A 106 5.46 9.09 9.42
N GLY A 107 4.95 9.58 8.29
CA GLY A 107 5.60 9.48 6.98
C GLY A 107 5.18 8.25 6.16
N ASP A 108 4.50 7.28 6.77
CA ASP A 108 3.89 6.18 6.02
C ASP A 108 2.74 6.67 5.14
N ILE A 109 2.29 5.85 4.20
CA ILE A 109 1.20 6.21 3.29
C ILE A 109 0.06 5.20 3.31
N LEU A 110 -1.13 5.71 3.00
CA LEU A 110 -2.34 4.94 2.83
C LEU A 110 -2.93 5.24 1.45
N LEU A 111 -3.09 4.19 0.64
CA LEU A 111 -3.66 4.24 -0.71
C LEU A 111 -5.11 3.78 -0.68
N PHE A 112 -5.95 4.45 -1.44
CA PHE A 112 -7.39 4.20 -1.44
C PHE A 112 -7.90 3.92 -2.84
N ARG A 113 -8.85 2.98 -2.91
CA ARG A 113 -9.64 2.71 -4.11
C ARG A 113 -11.10 3.02 -3.87
N GLY A 114 -11.51 4.25 -4.19
CA GLY A 114 -12.86 4.75 -3.96
C GLY A 114 -13.92 4.09 -4.84
N GLN A 115 -15.14 4.03 -4.32
CA GLN A 115 -16.28 3.42 -5.02
C GLN A 115 -17.07 4.42 -5.87
N SER A 116 -16.85 5.73 -5.67
CA SER A 116 -17.59 6.79 -6.35
C SER A 116 -17.40 6.79 -7.88
N PRO A 117 -18.36 7.34 -8.66
CA PRO A 117 -18.19 7.50 -10.11
C PRO A 117 -16.94 8.31 -10.48
N LEU A 118 -16.64 9.39 -9.74
CA LEU A 118 -15.45 10.22 -9.97
C LEU A 118 -14.15 9.42 -9.73
N SER A 119 -14.10 8.61 -8.66
CA SER A 119 -12.98 7.70 -8.39
C SER A 119 -12.75 6.72 -9.54
N LYS A 120 -13.82 6.15 -10.10
CA LYS A 120 -13.74 5.23 -11.24
C LYS A 120 -13.21 5.93 -12.50
N ILE A 121 -13.69 7.14 -12.78
CA ILE A 121 -13.25 7.94 -13.93
C ILE A 121 -11.77 8.30 -13.79
N GLN A 122 -11.34 8.76 -12.62
CA GLN A 122 -9.95 9.12 -12.39
C GLN A 122 -9.01 7.94 -12.68
N ARG A 123 -9.32 6.75 -12.15
CA ARG A 123 -8.53 5.54 -12.42
C ARG A 123 -8.52 5.14 -13.90
N ALA A 124 -9.62 5.33 -14.62
CA ALA A 124 -9.67 5.07 -16.05
C ALA A 124 -8.74 6.01 -16.83
N ILE A 125 -8.66 7.29 -16.43
CA ILE A 125 -7.80 8.30 -17.07
C ILE A 125 -6.33 8.06 -16.73
N THR A 126 -6.01 7.76 -15.47
CA THR A 126 -4.62 7.59 -15.03
C THR A 126 -4.06 6.21 -15.32
N GLY A 127 -4.92 5.21 -15.56
CA GLY A 127 -4.51 3.81 -15.66
C GLY A 127 -4.10 3.19 -14.32
N ASP A 128 -4.38 3.86 -13.20
CA ASP A 128 -3.95 3.45 -11.86
C ASP A 128 -5.01 2.63 -11.11
N ASN A 129 -4.57 1.80 -10.18
CA ASN A 129 -5.45 1.03 -9.30
C ASN A 129 -6.05 1.85 -8.15
N PHE A 130 -5.42 2.97 -7.82
CA PHE A 130 -5.78 3.84 -6.69
C PHE A 130 -6.11 5.24 -7.20
N ASP A 131 -7.09 5.88 -6.57
CA ASP A 131 -7.55 7.24 -6.89
C ASP A 131 -7.27 8.24 -5.78
N HIS A 132 -6.86 7.79 -4.61
CA HIS A 132 -6.54 8.69 -3.52
C HIS A 132 -5.39 8.15 -2.67
N VAL A 133 -4.67 9.06 -2.02
CA VAL A 133 -3.53 8.77 -1.17
C VAL A 133 -3.49 9.78 -0.02
N ALA A 134 -3.20 9.29 1.18
CA ALA A 134 -2.97 10.10 2.37
C ALA A 134 -1.61 9.77 2.98
N LEU A 135 -1.01 10.75 3.65
CA LEU A 135 0.15 10.55 4.51
C LEU A 135 -0.34 10.27 5.93
N LEU A 136 0.32 9.36 6.62
CA LEU A 136 0.03 9.01 8.00
C LEU A 136 0.89 9.87 8.93
N LEU A 137 0.27 10.43 9.96
CA LEU A 137 0.93 11.17 11.03
C LEU A 137 0.57 10.54 12.38
N ARG A 138 1.58 10.20 13.16
CA ARG A 138 1.45 9.71 14.53
C ARG A 138 1.88 10.78 15.51
N TYR A 139 0.97 11.17 16.39
CA TYR A 139 1.23 12.14 17.44
C TYR A 139 1.83 11.45 18.67
N ASN A 140 2.46 12.22 19.55
CA ASN A 140 3.15 11.70 20.75
C ASN A 140 2.22 10.94 21.71
N ASN A 141 0.92 11.24 21.68
CA ASN A 141 -0.11 10.52 22.44
C ASN A 141 -0.55 9.20 21.78
N GLY A 142 0.04 8.83 20.64
CA GLY A 142 -0.28 7.64 19.88
C GLY A 142 -1.48 7.78 18.94
N GLU A 143 -2.10 8.95 18.83
CA GLU A 143 -3.19 9.17 17.88
C GLU A 143 -2.66 9.18 16.44
N LEU A 144 -3.45 8.57 15.54
CA LEU A 144 -3.13 8.46 14.12
C LEU A 144 -4.03 9.40 13.32
N PHE A 145 -3.44 10.16 12.42
CA PHE A 145 -4.12 11.09 11.53
C PHE A 145 -3.81 10.81 10.07
N LEU A 146 -4.81 10.99 9.22
CA LEU A 146 -4.69 11.09 7.78
C LEU A 146 -4.43 12.56 7.42
N PHE A 147 -3.28 12.84 6.83
CA PHE A 147 -3.00 14.11 6.19
C PHE A 147 -3.29 13.98 4.70
N GLU A 148 -4.34 14.65 4.25
CA GLU A 148 -4.90 14.47 2.92
C GLU A 148 -5.45 15.77 2.33
N ALA A 149 -5.62 15.79 1.00
CA ALA A 149 -6.29 16.86 0.29
C ALA A 149 -7.59 16.32 -0.32
N MET A 150 -8.75 16.87 0.09
CA MET A 150 -10.07 16.45 -0.36
C MET A 150 -10.85 17.57 -1.05
N GLY A 151 -11.71 17.19 -2.00
CA GLY A 151 -12.49 18.08 -2.86
C GLY A 151 -13.20 19.24 -2.16
N GLN A 152 -13.89 18.95 -1.06
CA GLN A 152 -14.75 19.93 -0.38
C GLN A 152 -14.03 20.67 0.75
N THR A 153 -13.07 20.02 1.41
CA THR A 153 -12.43 20.54 2.63
C THR A 153 -11.04 21.10 2.41
N GLY A 154 -10.42 20.86 1.26
CA GLY A 154 -9.02 21.22 1.04
C GLY A 154 -8.07 20.26 1.75
N VAL A 155 -6.88 20.77 2.08
CA VAL A 155 -5.88 20.07 2.88
C VAL A 155 -6.30 20.08 4.34
N ASN A 156 -6.43 18.90 4.93
CA ASN A 156 -6.85 18.75 6.32
C ASN A 156 -6.14 17.60 7.04
N LEU A 157 -6.36 17.55 8.35
CA LEU A 157 -6.03 16.42 9.21
C LEU A 157 -7.32 15.73 9.63
N LEU A 158 -7.38 14.43 9.43
CA LEU A 158 -8.50 13.61 9.85
C LEU A 158 -8.01 12.53 10.81
N SER A 159 -8.53 12.55 12.04
CA SER A 159 -8.28 11.47 13.00
C SER A 159 -8.76 10.14 12.43
N TRP A 160 -7.93 9.11 12.54
CA TRP A 160 -8.29 7.74 12.18
C TRP A 160 -9.51 7.25 12.96
N ASP A 161 -9.62 7.61 14.24
CA ASP A 161 -10.74 7.21 15.07
C ASP A 161 -12.04 7.88 14.59
N ALA A 162 -11.98 9.13 14.15
CA ALA A 162 -13.13 9.79 13.53
C ALA A 162 -13.47 9.15 12.17
N PHE A 163 -12.47 8.82 11.35
CA PHE A 163 -12.67 8.11 10.08
C PHE A 163 -13.38 6.77 10.27
N MET A 164 -12.97 6.00 11.29
CA MET A 164 -13.59 4.73 11.65
C MET A 164 -14.99 4.92 12.24
N LYS A 165 -15.17 5.84 13.19
CA LYS A 165 -16.45 6.13 13.85
C LYS A 165 -17.54 6.53 12.84
N ASN A 166 -17.19 7.25 11.79
CA ASN A 166 -18.12 7.67 10.74
C ASN A 166 -18.27 6.65 9.61
N ASN A 167 -17.69 5.45 9.73
CA ASN A 167 -17.72 4.39 8.72
C ASN A 167 -17.20 4.82 7.34
N TRP A 168 -16.31 5.82 7.27
CA TRP A 168 -15.82 6.31 5.98
C TRP A 168 -14.94 5.31 5.25
N HIS A 169 -14.37 4.32 5.96
CA HIS A 169 -13.69 3.17 5.34
C HIS A 169 -14.59 2.42 4.34
N SER A 170 -15.91 2.38 4.57
CA SER A 170 -16.88 1.70 3.68
C SER A 170 -17.03 2.37 2.31
N LEU A 171 -16.60 3.63 2.16
CA LEU A 171 -16.62 4.37 0.89
C LEU A 171 -15.55 3.86 -0.10
N TYR A 172 -14.64 3.00 0.39
CA TYR A 172 -13.52 2.47 -0.37
C TYR A 172 -13.67 0.95 -0.54
N SER A 173 -13.38 0.48 -1.74
CA SER A 173 -13.33 -0.96 -2.04
C SER A 173 -12.03 -1.60 -1.58
N GLN A 174 -10.96 -0.81 -1.44
CA GLN A 174 -9.64 -1.23 -0.95
C GLN A 174 -8.95 -0.06 -0.24
N MET A 175 -8.26 -0.39 0.84
CA MET A 175 -7.36 0.51 1.56
C MET A 175 -6.03 -0.22 1.78
N VAL A 176 -4.94 0.33 1.25
CA VAL A 176 -3.65 -0.34 1.19
C VAL A 176 -2.60 0.50 1.89
N TYR A 177 -2.06 -0.05 2.97
CA TYR A 177 -0.99 0.53 3.76
C TYR A 177 0.38 0.22 3.13
N ARG A 178 1.26 1.23 3.11
CA ARG A 178 2.68 1.03 2.83
C ARG A 178 3.52 1.78 3.87
N GLN A 179 4.34 1.01 4.58
CA GLN A 179 5.29 1.55 5.54
C GLN A 179 6.47 2.22 4.82
N LEU A 180 6.84 3.43 5.24
CA LEU A 180 8.08 4.08 4.87
C LEU A 180 9.19 3.62 5.81
N GLU A 181 10.19 2.95 5.25
CA GLU A 181 11.41 2.57 5.94
C GLU A 181 12.47 3.64 5.69
N VAL A 182 12.62 4.56 6.63
CA VAL A 182 13.59 5.65 6.60
C VAL A 182 14.06 5.96 8.02
N ASN A 183 15.24 6.58 8.15
CA ASN A 183 15.65 7.18 9.43
C ASN A 183 14.78 8.41 9.70
N ARG A 184 13.86 8.30 10.67
CA ARG A 184 12.98 9.39 11.12
C ARG A 184 13.72 10.31 12.09
N SER A 185 14.78 10.96 11.60
CA SER A 185 15.52 11.95 12.40
C SER A 185 14.63 13.15 12.77
N ASN A 186 14.99 13.84 13.85
CA ASN A 186 14.28 15.06 14.26
C ASN A 186 14.21 16.09 13.11
N GLU A 187 15.31 16.28 12.38
CA GLU A 187 15.34 17.19 11.23
C GLU A 187 14.29 16.83 10.15
N LEU A 188 14.16 15.54 9.82
CA LEU A 188 13.19 15.08 8.83
C LEU A 188 11.75 15.28 9.32
N LEU A 189 11.51 15.00 10.61
CA LEU A 189 10.19 15.19 11.24
C LEU A 189 9.83 16.67 11.37
N GLU A 190 10.79 17.55 11.70
CA GLU A 190 10.61 19.00 11.76
C GLU A 190 10.27 19.58 10.39
N LYS A 191 10.99 19.16 9.32
CA LYS A 191 10.66 19.56 7.94
C LYS A 191 9.25 19.14 7.55
N LEU A 192 8.84 17.93 7.92
CA LEU A 192 7.49 17.45 7.68
C LEU A 192 6.45 18.25 8.48
N GLU A 193 6.70 18.50 9.77
CA GLU A 193 5.80 19.26 10.64
C GLU A 193 5.58 20.68 10.12
N GLN A 194 6.65 21.37 9.73
CA GLN A 194 6.59 22.70 9.12
C GLN A 194 5.74 22.69 7.86
N PHE A 195 5.95 21.70 6.98
CA PHE A 195 5.17 21.55 5.76
C PHE A 195 3.68 21.30 6.06
N VAL A 196 3.36 20.41 7.01
CA VAL A 196 1.98 20.10 7.40
C VAL A 196 1.29 21.37 7.93
N LYS A 197 1.91 22.08 8.87
CA LYS A 197 1.37 23.33 9.44
C LYS A 197 1.11 24.38 8.37
N GLY A 198 2.06 24.56 7.44
CA GLY A 198 1.93 25.53 6.33
C GLY A 198 0.96 25.10 5.23
N SER A 199 0.49 23.84 5.23
CA SER A 199 -0.38 23.31 4.18
C SER A 199 -1.84 23.18 4.59
N ILE A 200 -2.13 23.04 5.89
CA ILE A 200 -3.52 22.92 6.39
C ILE A 200 -4.36 24.13 5.94
N GLY A 201 -5.58 23.85 5.46
CA GLY A 201 -6.51 24.88 4.98
C GLY A 201 -6.30 25.30 3.53
N LYS A 202 -5.19 24.92 2.88
CA LYS A 202 -4.99 25.16 1.45
C LYS A 202 -6.07 24.44 0.64
N ARG A 203 -6.58 25.12 -0.40
CA ARG A 203 -7.72 24.62 -1.18
C ARG A 203 -7.34 23.40 -1.99
N TYR A 204 -8.28 22.48 -2.17
CA TYR A 204 -8.13 21.38 -3.11
C TYR A 204 -8.40 21.85 -4.54
N GLN A 205 -7.72 21.27 -5.52
CA GLN A 205 -8.00 21.56 -6.93
C GLN A 205 -7.94 20.32 -7.82
N MET A 206 -9.11 19.94 -8.33
CA MET A 206 -9.25 18.98 -9.42
C MET A 206 -10.41 19.42 -10.33
N SER A 207 -10.10 19.89 -11.54
CA SER A 207 -11.07 20.02 -12.62
C SER A 207 -10.60 19.19 -13.82
N PRO A 208 -11.49 18.61 -14.65
CA PRO A 208 -11.10 17.84 -15.83
C PRO A 208 -10.15 18.59 -16.77
N SER A 209 -10.39 19.89 -16.98
CA SER A 209 -9.52 20.78 -17.76
C SER A 209 -8.13 20.99 -17.15
N LYS A 210 -7.99 20.88 -15.82
CA LYS A 210 -6.72 20.98 -15.09
C LYS A 210 -6.01 19.62 -14.95
N LEU A 211 -6.73 18.49 -14.99
CA LEU A 211 -6.13 17.16 -15.07
C LEU A 211 -5.26 17.03 -16.33
N ILE A 212 -5.73 17.55 -17.47
CA ILE A 212 -4.97 17.54 -18.73
C ILE A 212 -3.72 18.44 -18.65
N LYS A 213 -3.82 19.63 -18.06
CA LYS A 213 -2.68 20.55 -17.88
C LYS A 213 -1.58 20.02 -16.95
N ARG A 214 -1.86 19.00 -16.13
CA ARG A 214 -0.84 18.37 -15.28
C ARG A 214 0.13 17.49 -16.05
N PHE A 215 -0.26 16.98 -17.21
CA PHE A 215 0.63 16.22 -18.09
C PHE A 215 1.75 17.09 -18.70
N THR A 216 1.61 18.42 -18.65
CA THR A 216 2.54 19.36 -19.30
C THR A 216 3.28 20.28 -18.32
N LYS A 217 3.05 20.17 -17.01
CA LYS A 217 3.79 20.98 -16.01
C LYS A 217 5.19 20.41 -15.80
N THR A 218 6.17 21.18 -16.24
CA THR A 218 7.58 20.96 -15.94
C THR A 218 8.09 22.12 -15.07
N ASN A 219 8.90 21.79 -14.07
CA ASN A 219 9.55 22.69 -13.11
C ASN A 219 8.66 23.29 -12.02
N GLU A 220 9.01 22.98 -10.77
CA GLU A 220 8.42 23.53 -9.55
C GLU A 220 9.47 23.46 -8.44
N THR A 221 9.76 24.60 -7.82
CA THR A 221 10.71 24.71 -6.71
C THR A 221 10.05 24.33 -5.38
N ILE A 222 10.88 24.16 -4.36
CA ILE A 222 10.42 23.90 -2.99
C ILE A 222 9.66 25.11 -2.42
N ASP A 223 10.03 26.33 -2.82
CA ASP A 223 9.39 27.58 -2.38
C ASP A 223 8.00 27.74 -3.03
N ASP A 224 7.82 27.25 -4.26
CA ASP A 224 6.52 27.26 -4.94
C ASP A 224 5.46 26.43 -4.20
N LEU A 225 5.87 25.43 -3.41
CA LEU A 225 4.97 24.60 -2.62
C LEU A 225 4.44 25.33 -1.37
N GLU A 226 5.16 26.35 -0.90
CA GLU A 226 4.82 27.08 0.33
C GLU A 226 3.91 28.28 0.09
N LYS A 227 3.81 28.79 -1.15
CA LYS A 227 2.95 29.93 -1.51
C LYS A 227 1.50 29.75 -1.02
N ASP A 228 0.91 30.82 -0.51
CA ASP A 228 -0.43 30.82 0.10
C ASP A 228 -1.55 30.47 -0.89
N GLU A 229 -1.41 30.87 -2.16
CA GLU A 229 -2.37 30.57 -3.22
C GLU A 229 -2.29 29.12 -3.73
N LYS A 230 -1.35 28.32 -3.21
CA LYS A 230 -1.13 26.96 -3.66
C LYS A 230 -2.36 26.10 -3.36
N THR A 231 -2.79 25.36 -4.37
CA THR A 231 -3.81 24.32 -4.23
C THR A 231 -3.19 22.94 -4.38
N PHE A 232 -3.69 21.96 -3.63
CA PHE A 232 -3.18 20.59 -3.69
C PHE A 232 -4.20 19.61 -4.25
N PHE A 233 -3.67 18.60 -4.94
CA PHE A 233 -4.34 17.32 -5.13
C PHE A 233 -3.70 16.29 -4.21
N CYS A 234 -4.39 15.19 -3.92
CA CYS A 234 -3.95 14.22 -2.91
C CYS A 234 -2.52 13.74 -3.15
N SER A 235 -2.20 13.24 -4.34
CA SER A 235 -0.84 12.78 -4.66
C SER A 235 0.19 13.90 -4.80
N GLU A 236 -0.24 15.11 -5.17
CA GLU A 236 0.64 16.30 -5.20
C GLU A 236 1.03 16.73 -3.79
N LEU A 237 0.10 16.68 -2.83
CA LEU A 237 0.36 16.97 -1.42
C LEU A 237 1.39 15.99 -0.86
N ILE A 238 1.24 14.69 -1.13
CA ILE A 238 2.15 13.68 -0.62
C ILE A 238 3.52 13.79 -1.29
N ALA A 239 3.56 14.03 -2.60
CA ALA A 239 4.83 14.30 -3.29
C ALA A 239 5.53 15.56 -2.74
N ALA A 240 4.79 16.63 -2.45
CA ALA A 240 5.33 17.84 -1.84
C ALA A 240 5.89 17.58 -0.43
N ALA A 241 5.18 16.83 0.42
CA ALA A 241 5.67 16.39 1.72
C ALA A 241 6.97 15.57 1.58
N PHE A 242 6.99 14.60 0.67
CA PHE A 242 8.16 13.76 0.42
C PHE A 242 9.35 14.56 -0.14
N LYS A 243 9.10 15.60 -0.95
CA LYS A 243 10.15 16.54 -1.41
C LYS A 243 10.73 17.34 -0.24
N LYS A 244 9.88 17.85 0.66
CA LYS A 244 10.31 18.58 1.86
C LYS A 244 11.10 17.71 2.84
N MET A 245 10.73 16.43 2.94
CA MET A 245 11.49 15.43 3.69
C MET A 245 12.78 14.98 2.95
N GLU A 246 13.02 15.46 1.73
CA GLU A 246 14.14 15.09 0.86
C GLU A 246 14.25 13.57 0.59
N ILE A 247 13.10 12.89 0.54
CA ILE A 247 13.03 11.45 0.28
C ILE A 247 12.69 11.11 -1.18
N ILE A 248 12.34 12.12 -1.99
CA ILE A 248 12.21 12.00 -3.45
C ILE A 248 12.94 13.15 -4.16
N ASP A 249 13.17 12.99 -5.46
CA ASP A 249 13.82 14.01 -6.31
C ASP A 249 13.12 15.37 -6.23
N ALA A 250 13.88 16.39 -5.82
CA ALA A 250 13.40 17.76 -5.68
C ALA A 250 13.08 18.41 -7.04
N ASN A 251 13.67 17.93 -8.14
CA ASN A 251 13.52 18.54 -9.47
C ASN A 251 12.22 18.16 -10.16
N ARG A 252 11.61 17.03 -9.78
CA ARG A 252 10.34 16.60 -10.36
C ARG A 252 9.19 17.41 -9.75
N CYS A 253 8.32 17.94 -10.60
CA CYS A 253 7.14 18.69 -10.16
C CYS A 253 6.17 17.77 -9.39
N ALA A 254 5.71 18.21 -8.21
CA ALA A 254 4.80 17.44 -7.37
C ALA A 254 3.44 17.20 -8.07
N ALA A 255 3.00 18.14 -8.91
CA ALA A 255 1.77 18.01 -9.69
C ALA A 255 1.82 16.90 -10.77
N SER A 256 3.02 16.36 -11.06
CA SER A 256 3.21 15.24 -12.00
C SER A 256 3.04 13.85 -11.36
N TYR A 257 2.83 13.79 -10.04
CA TYR A 257 2.64 12.54 -9.31
C TYR A 257 1.14 12.22 -9.23
N TRP A 258 0.79 10.99 -9.60
CA TRP A 258 -0.56 10.41 -9.46
C TRP A 258 -0.58 9.39 -8.33
N PRO A 259 -1.74 9.08 -7.71
CA PRO A 259 -1.79 8.16 -6.58
C PRO A 259 -1.14 6.81 -6.87
N GLY A 260 -1.29 6.27 -8.09
CA GLY A 260 -0.68 4.99 -8.46
C GLY A 260 0.85 4.99 -8.53
N ILE A 261 1.52 6.15 -8.61
CA ILE A 261 2.99 6.19 -8.50
C ILE A 261 3.46 5.77 -7.11
N PHE A 262 2.60 5.86 -6.09
CA PHE A 262 2.91 5.42 -4.74
C PHE A 262 2.55 3.95 -4.50
N ALA A 263 1.99 3.25 -5.51
CA ALA A 263 1.68 1.84 -5.44
C ALA A 263 2.92 0.94 -5.60
N GLN A 264 2.78 -0.34 -5.26
CA GLN A 264 3.80 -1.35 -5.48
C GLN A 264 4.01 -1.62 -6.97
N ASN A 265 5.26 -1.86 -7.36
CA ASN A 265 5.72 -2.00 -8.74
C ASN A 265 5.62 -0.72 -9.59
N SER A 266 5.41 0.44 -8.96
CA SER A 266 5.56 1.74 -9.62
C SER A 266 7.04 2.08 -9.84
N LYS A 267 7.29 3.16 -10.58
CA LYS A 267 8.64 3.69 -10.81
C LYS A 267 9.01 4.83 -9.84
N LEU A 268 8.38 4.89 -8.66
CA LEU A 268 8.76 5.87 -7.66
C LEU A 268 10.16 5.55 -7.13
N HIS A 269 11.09 6.46 -7.36
CA HIS A 269 12.43 6.38 -6.80
C HIS A 269 12.48 7.23 -5.53
N LEU A 270 12.85 6.61 -4.40
CA LEU A 270 13.14 7.31 -3.16
C LEU A 270 14.65 7.54 -3.08
N THR A 271 15.06 8.77 -2.77
CA THR A 271 16.46 9.14 -2.54
C THR A 271 16.96 8.69 -1.17
N LYS A 272 16.05 8.51 -0.20
CA LYS A 272 16.31 8.01 1.15
C LYS A 272 15.24 6.98 1.53
N GLY A 273 15.67 5.80 1.98
CA GLY A 273 14.78 4.75 2.46
C GLY A 273 14.05 3.99 1.35
N ASN A 274 13.01 3.26 1.73
CA ASN A 274 12.14 2.51 0.81
C ASN A 274 10.68 2.48 1.30
N LEU A 275 9.73 2.26 0.38
CA LEU A 275 8.35 1.92 0.75
C LEU A 275 8.21 0.40 0.74
N LYS A 276 7.81 -0.17 1.87
CA LYS A 276 7.56 -1.61 1.99
C LYS A 276 6.42 -2.08 1.08
N GLN A 277 6.26 -3.39 1.01
CA GLN A 277 5.21 -4.06 0.27
C GLN A 277 3.81 -3.57 0.68
N GLU A 278 2.89 -3.59 -0.28
CA GLU A 278 1.48 -3.27 -0.03
C GLU A 278 0.82 -4.28 0.90
N GLN A 279 0.21 -3.76 1.96
CA GLN A 279 -0.63 -4.51 2.89
C GLN A 279 -2.07 -4.00 2.80
N LEU A 280 -2.98 -4.85 2.34
CA LEU A 280 -4.41 -4.55 2.31
C LEU A 280 -4.97 -4.61 3.72
N ILE A 281 -5.56 -3.50 4.18
CA ILE A 281 -6.27 -3.47 5.46
C ILE A 281 -7.58 -4.23 5.27
N ASP A 282 -7.75 -5.29 6.06
CA ASP A 282 -8.95 -6.11 6.05
C ASP A 282 -9.69 -5.94 7.37
N PHE A 283 -10.76 -5.13 7.33
CA PHE A 283 -11.60 -4.83 8.48
C PHE A 283 -12.40 -6.03 9.00
N SER A 284 -12.38 -7.18 8.30
CA SER A 284 -12.95 -8.44 8.78
C SER A 284 -11.98 -9.28 9.62
N LEU A 285 -10.69 -8.93 9.63
CA LEU A 285 -9.69 -9.56 10.49
C LEU A 285 -9.69 -8.85 11.85
N VAL A 286 -9.76 -9.64 12.93
CA VAL A 286 -9.82 -9.16 14.33
C VAL A 286 -8.49 -9.45 15.00
#